data_AF-A0A7S1GJH2-F1
#
_entry.id   AF-A0A7S1GJH2-F1
#
_cell.length_a   1.000
_cell.length_b   1.000
_cell.length_c   1.000
_cell.angle_alpha   90.00
_cell.angle_beta   90.00
_cell.angle_gamma   90.00
#
_symmetry.space_group_name_H-M   'P 1'
#
loop_
_entity.id
_entity.type
_entity.pdbx_description
1 polymer ?
#
loop_
_entity_poly.entity_id
_entity_poly.type
_entity_poly.pdbx_seq_one_letter_code
_entity_poly.pdbx_strand_id
1 'polypeptide(L)'
;IFMEERDAVNVAVYTAEGKFLVFSQRKYAIPGETLSPVGGFINNGESPFDAARREVWEELGVGSKHTQQLLAGANAKSIVQHSKETKESPFGQMRKASSTSTSTTTTTTTTSA
;
A
#
# COMPACT_ATOMS: atom_id res chain seq x y z
N ILE A 1 22.72 -28.14 8.36
CA ILE A 1 21.39 -28.00 7.74
C ILE A 1 21.21 -26.51 7.47
N PHE A 2 20.88 -26.12 6.23
CA PHE A 2 20.55 -24.74 5.89
C PHE A 2 19.05 -24.69 5.61
N MET A 3 18.36 -23.70 6.17
CA MET A 3 16.92 -23.51 6.00
C MET A 3 16.71 -22.07 5.55
N GLU A 4 16.20 -21.91 4.34
CA GLU A 4 15.73 -20.62 3.84
C GLU A 4 14.27 -20.48 4.23
N GLU A 5 13.95 -19.37 4.90
CA GLU A 5 12.58 -19.02 5.26
C GLU A 5 12.14 -17.81 4.44
N ARG A 6 10.83 -17.70 4.22
CA ARG A 6 10.26 -16.55 3.50
C ARG A 6 10.35 -15.30 4.38
N ASP A 7 10.55 -14.15 3.75
CA ASP A 7 10.45 -12.88 4.44
C ASP A 7 9.07 -12.73 5.08
N ALA A 8 9.04 -12.19 6.30
CA ALA A 8 7.83 -12.01 7.08
C ALA A 8 7.85 -10.67 7.82
N VAL A 9 6.67 -10.18 8.15
CA VAL A 9 6.48 -8.98 8.97
C VAL A 9 5.86 -9.33 10.31
N ASN A 10 6.28 -8.62 11.35
CA ASN A 10 5.63 -8.61 12.65
C ASN A 10 5.18 -7.19 12.94
N VAL A 11 3.95 -7.02 13.41
CA VAL A 11 3.32 -5.73 13.62
C VAL A 11 2.95 -5.57 15.09
N ALA A 12 3.53 -4.55 15.72
CA ALA A 12 3.14 -4.12 17.05
C ALA A 12 1.94 -3.16 16.93
N VAL A 13 0.73 -3.66 17.23
CA VAL A 13 -0.48 -2.83 17.18
C VAL A 13 -0.66 -2.13 18.51
N TYR A 14 -0.54 -0.81 18.50
CA TYR A 14 -0.67 0.06 19.68
C TYR A 14 -2.04 0.74 19.72
N THR A 15 -2.74 0.63 20.84
CA THR A 15 -4.08 1.21 21.03
C THR A 15 -4.01 2.62 21.60
N ALA A 16 -5.09 3.39 21.48
CA ALA A 16 -5.17 4.75 22.01
C ALA A 16 -5.04 4.81 23.55
N GLU A 17 -5.36 3.72 24.24
CA GLU A 17 -5.25 3.53 25.68
C GLU A 17 -3.82 3.14 26.12
N GLY A 18 -2.88 3.10 25.18
CA GLY A 18 -1.49 2.82 25.44
C GLY A 18 -1.14 1.35 25.63
N LYS A 19 -1.94 0.44 25.07
CA LYS A 19 -1.75 -1.01 25.17
C LYS A 19 -1.33 -1.62 23.84
N PHE A 20 -0.77 -2.84 23.90
CA PHE A 20 -0.48 -3.63 22.71
C PHE A 20 -1.49 -4.75 22.53
N LEU A 21 -1.92 -4.97 21.29
CA LEU A 21 -2.69 -6.15 20.92
C LEU A 21 -1.74 -7.27 20.48
N VAL A 22 -1.94 -8.45 21.05
CA VAL A 22 -1.19 -9.68 20.78
C VAL A 22 -2.15 -10.87 20.81
N PHE A 23 -1.79 -11.95 20.12
CA PHE A 23 -2.54 -13.20 20.15
C PHE A 23 -1.98 -14.15 21.21
N SER A 24 -2.87 -14.84 21.92
CA SER A 24 -2.49 -16.09 22.61
C SER A 24 -2.53 -17.23 21.59
N GLN A 25 -1.38 -17.87 21.36
CA GLN A 25 -1.24 -18.97 20.42
C GLN A 25 -0.26 -20.03 20.93
N ARG A 26 -0.41 -21.27 20.48
CA ARG A 26 0.58 -22.33 20.70
C ARG A 26 1.50 -22.43 19.50
N LYS A 27 2.81 -22.44 19.72
CA LYS A 27 3.82 -22.69 18.69
C LYS A 27 4.35 -24.11 18.81
N TYR A 28 4.47 -24.82 17.68
CA TYR A 28 4.84 -26.25 17.67
C TYR A 28 6.10 -26.56 18.49
N ALA A 29 7.12 -25.71 18.38
CA ALA A 29 8.41 -25.92 19.03
C ALA A 29 8.52 -25.29 20.44
N ILE A 30 7.45 -24.67 20.95
CA ILE A 30 7.46 -23.98 22.25
C ILE A 30 6.43 -24.63 23.18
N PRO A 31 6.85 -25.21 24.32
CA PRO A 31 5.91 -25.73 25.30
C PRO A 31 5.00 -24.65 25.88
N GLY A 32 3.70 -24.92 25.97
CA GLY A 32 2.72 -24.03 26.60
C GLY A 32 2.06 -23.02 25.64
N GLU A 33 1.27 -22.11 26.22
CA GLU A 33 0.73 -20.96 25.48
C GLU A 33 1.78 -19.87 25.35
N THR A 34 1.75 -19.16 24.23
CA THR A 34 2.67 -18.07 23.92
C THR A 34 1.91 -16.84 23.47
N LEU A 35 2.49 -15.67 23.67
CA LEU A 35 2.00 -14.44 23.08
C LEU A 35 2.76 -14.17 21.78
N SER A 36 2.05 -13.74 20.74
CA SER A 36 2.66 -13.39 19.45
C SER A 36 2.09 -12.07 18.93
N PRO A 37 2.91 -11.23 18.28
CA PRO A 37 2.40 -10.11 17.52
C PRO A 37 1.56 -10.62 16.33
N VAL A 38 0.79 -9.70 15.77
CA VAL A 38 0.19 -9.83 14.42
C VAL A 38 1.33 -9.96 13.42
N GLY A 39 1.18 -10.82 12.42
CA GLY A 39 2.22 -10.93 11.40
C GLY A 39 2.04 -12.13 10.48
N GLY A 40 2.77 -12.09 9.38
CA GLY A 40 2.70 -13.12 8.36
C GLY A 40 3.75 -12.93 7.28
N PHE A 41 3.76 -13.87 6.33
CA PHE A 41 4.72 -13.88 5.25
C PHE A 41 4.42 -12.78 4.23
N ILE A 42 5.48 -12.19 3.68
CA ILE A 42 5.40 -11.23 2.59
C ILE A 42 5.19 -12.00 1.29
N ASN A 43 4.18 -11.63 0.50
CA ASN A 43 3.94 -12.24 -0.79
C ASN A 43 4.96 -11.77 -1.84
N ASN A 44 5.12 -12.55 -2.92
CA ASN A 44 6.03 -12.19 -3.99
C ASN A 44 5.64 -10.84 -4.63
N GLY A 45 6.57 -9.89 -4.61
CA GLY A 45 6.35 -8.53 -5.12
C GLY A 45 5.53 -7.62 -4.20
N GLU A 46 5.13 -8.09 -3.01
CA GLU A 46 4.45 -7.29 -1.99
C GLU A 46 5.49 -6.48 -1.20
N SER A 47 5.19 -5.20 -0.93
CA SER A 47 6.04 -4.42 -0.05
C SER A 47 5.85 -4.88 1.41
N PRO A 48 6.89 -4.83 2.27
CA PRO A 48 6.73 -5.17 3.69
C PRO A 48 5.61 -4.37 4.38
N PHE A 49 5.43 -3.11 3.97
CA PHE A 49 4.39 -2.27 4.53
C PHE A 49 2.99 -2.70 4.10
N ASP A 50 2.79 -3.07 2.83
CA ASP A 50 1.49 -3.55 2.35
C ASP A 50 1.14 -4.91 2.97
N ALA A 51 2.13 -5.79 3.12
CA ALA A 51 1.97 -7.04 3.87
C ALA A 51 1.51 -6.77 5.31
N ALA A 52 2.20 -5.87 6.02
CA ALA A 52 1.84 -5.52 7.39
C ALA A 52 0.40 -4.98 7.51
N ARG A 53 -0.06 -4.18 6.54
CA ARG A 53 -1.44 -3.67 6.50
C ARG A 53 -2.44 -4.80 6.27
N ARG A 54 -2.15 -5.69 5.33
CA ARG A 54 -3.00 -6.83 5.00
C ARG A 54 -3.15 -7.76 6.21
N GLU A 55 -2.05 -8.15 6.85
CA GLU A 55 -2.06 -9.04 8.02
C GLU A 55 -2.87 -8.45 9.19
N VAL A 56 -2.68 -7.16 9.51
CA VAL A 56 -3.49 -6.49 10.55
C VAL A 56 -4.98 -6.51 10.22
N TRP A 57 -5.33 -6.31 8.96
CA TRP A 57 -6.73 -6.34 8.55
C TRP A 57 -7.32 -7.75 8.60
N GLU A 58 -6.58 -8.76 8.12
CA GLU A 58 -7.03 -10.15 8.06
C GLU A 58 -7.16 -10.77 9.45
N GLU A 59 -6.19 -10.55 10.35
CA GLU A 59 -6.18 -11.20 11.66
C GLU A 59 -6.99 -10.45 12.73
N LEU A 60 -7.04 -9.11 12.67
CA LEU A 60 -7.73 -8.29 13.68
C LEU A 60 -9.02 -7.64 13.17
N GLY A 61 -9.26 -7.55 11.87
CA GLY A 61 -10.42 -6.86 11.30
C GLY A 61 -10.43 -5.35 11.56
N VAL A 62 -9.28 -4.76 11.91
CA VAL A 62 -9.17 -3.32 12.25
C VAL A 62 -8.20 -2.60 11.32
N GLY A 63 -8.44 -1.30 11.13
CA GLY A 63 -7.53 -0.40 10.44
C GLY A 63 -7.17 0.80 11.32
N SER A 64 -5.94 1.29 11.21
CA SER A 64 -5.51 2.51 11.92
C SER A 64 -5.70 3.74 11.03
N LYS A 65 -6.56 4.67 11.45
CA LYS A 65 -6.73 5.98 10.77
C LYS A 65 -5.42 6.75 10.69
N HIS A 66 -4.60 6.68 11.74
CA HIS A 66 -3.29 7.33 11.76
C HIS A 66 -2.33 6.71 10.72
N THR A 67 -2.31 5.38 10.63
CA THR A 67 -1.54 4.67 9.60
C THR A 67 -2.05 5.01 8.19
N GLN A 68 -3.37 5.11 8.00
CA GLN A 68 -3.97 5.56 6.74
C GLN A 68 -3.57 7.00 6.37
N GLN A 69 -3.49 7.91 7.35
CA GLN A 69 -3.04 9.30 7.15
C GLN A 69 -1.56 9.39 6.78
N LEU A 70 -0.70 8.60 7.44
CA LEU A 70 0.73 8.52 7.10
C LEU A 70 0.94 8.02 5.66
N LEU A 71 0.09 7.10 5.19
CA LEU A 71 0.12 6.59 3.81
C LEU A 71 -0.28 7.63 2.77
N ALA A 72 -1.36 8.36 3.04
CA ALA A 72 -1.77 9.47 2.17
C ALA A 72 -0.64 10.51 2.05
N GLY A 73 0.07 10.78 3.15
CA GLY A 73 1.23 11.67 3.16
C GLY A 73 2.49 11.10 2.48
N ALA A 74 2.74 9.79 2.58
CA ALA A 74 3.90 9.14 1.97
C ALA A 74 3.77 9.05 0.44
N ASN A 75 2.58 8.73 -0.08
CA ASN A 75 2.29 8.71 -1.52
C ASN A 75 2.32 10.12 -2.15
N ALA A 76 1.96 11.15 -1.40
CA ALA A 76 2.12 12.54 -1.87
C ALA A 76 3.60 12.93 -2.06
N LYS A 77 4.52 12.39 -1.24
CA LYS A 77 5.95 12.68 -1.36
C LYS A 77 6.63 11.94 -2.52
N SER A 78 6.19 10.72 -2.85
CA SER A 78 6.75 9.96 -3.97
C SER A 78 6.36 10.53 -5.34
N ILE A 79 5.14 11.05 -5.49
CA ILE A 79 4.67 11.70 -6.73
C ILE A 79 5.42 13.02 -7.00
N VAL A 80 5.77 13.77 -5.95
CA VAL A 80 6.46 15.06 -6.10
C VAL A 80 7.93 14.91 -6.51
N GLN A 81 8.58 13.78 -6.19
CA GLN A 81 9.99 13.56 -6.55
C GLN A 81 10.22 13.14 -8.02
N HIS A 82 9.19 12.76 -8.77
CA HIS A 82 9.32 12.35 -10.18
C HIS A 82 9.04 13.46 -11.21
N SER A 83 8.76 14.70 -10.80
CA SER A 83 8.40 15.80 -11.72
C SER A 83 9.43 16.92 -11.87
N LYS A 84 10.69 16.70 -11.44
CA LYS A 84 11.75 17.70 -11.61
C LYS A 84 13.04 17.14 -12.22
N GLU A 85 12.98 16.68 -13.46
CA GLU A 85 14.02 17.03 -14.45
C GLU A 85 13.60 16.60 -15.87
N THR A 86 13.26 17.56 -16.72
CA THR A 86 13.63 17.49 -18.14
C THR A 86 13.87 18.92 -18.61
N LYS A 87 15.16 19.25 -18.62
CA LYS A 87 15.72 20.48 -19.17
C LYS A 87 15.40 20.60 -20.66
N GLU A 88 15.35 21.84 -21.09
CA GLU A 88 15.02 22.34 -22.42
C GLU A 88 15.72 21.58 -23.57
N SER A 89 14.95 21.33 -24.63
CA SER A 89 15.40 20.78 -25.92
C SER A 89 16.03 21.90 -26.78
N PRO A 90 17.25 21.72 -27.34
CA PRO A 90 17.86 22.73 -28.18
C PRO A 90 17.81 22.34 -29.66
N PHE A 91 16.66 22.09 -30.27
CA PHE A 91 16.60 22.00 -31.74
C PHE A 91 15.26 22.46 -32.35
N GLY A 92 15.34 23.59 -33.07
CA GLY A 92 14.80 23.70 -34.44
C GLY A 92 13.32 24.04 -34.61
N GLN A 93 13.02 25.33 -34.80
CA GLN A 93 11.81 25.79 -35.49
C GLN A 93 11.78 25.26 -36.94
N MET A 94 10.63 24.71 -37.40
CA MET A 94 10.08 24.94 -38.76
C MET A 94 8.65 24.38 -38.95
N ARG A 95 7.68 25.33 -38.98
CA ARG A 95 6.43 25.48 -39.77
C ARG A 95 5.50 24.28 -40.16
N LYS A 96 4.28 24.35 -39.58
CA LYS A 96 2.90 24.45 -40.16
C LYS A 96 2.26 23.31 -41.00
N ALA A 97 1.14 22.77 -40.49
CA ALA A 97 -0.18 22.53 -41.15
C ALA A 97 -1.10 21.76 -40.16
N SER A 98 -2.12 22.38 -39.55
CA SER A 98 -3.55 22.38 -39.92
C SER A 98 -4.22 21.00 -40.08
N SER A 99 -5.04 20.59 -39.10
CA SER A 99 -6.40 20.09 -39.32
C SER A 99 -7.14 19.85 -38.00
N THR A 100 -8.26 20.57 -37.87
CA THR A 100 -9.34 20.48 -36.90
C THR A 100 -10.07 19.13 -36.96
N SER A 101 -10.45 18.55 -35.81
CA SER A 101 -11.73 17.83 -35.69
C SER A 101 -12.16 17.64 -34.24
N THR A 102 -13.26 18.30 -33.91
CA THR A 102 -14.10 18.19 -32.71
C THR A 102 -15.04 16.98 -32.81
N SER A 103 -15.25 16.24 -31.72
CA SER A 103 -16.57 15.65 -31.36
C SER A 103 -16.48 14.91 -30.01
N THR A 104 -17.11 15.39 -28.93
CA THR A 104 -18.52 15.27 -28.49
C THR A 104 -18.77 14.04 -27.59
N THR A 105 -19.03 14.36 -26.33
CA THR A 105 -19.57 13.53 -25.23
C THR A 105 -20.96 12.96 -25.57
N THR A 106 -21.20 11.68 -25.24
CA THR A 106 -22.56 11.13 -25.12
C THR A 106 -22.69 10.37 -23.81
N THR A 107 -23.54 10.90 -22.92
CA THR A 107 -24.07 10.25 -21.72
C THR A 107 -25.37 9.56 -22.08
N THR A 108 -25.54 8.29 -21.69
CA THR A 108 -26.84 7.60 -21.79
C THR A 108 -27.29 7.17 -20.39
N THR A 109 -28.35 7.81 -19.93
CA THR A 109 -29.14 7.44 -18.75
C THR A 109 -30.23 6.47 -19.22
N THR A 110 -30.37 5.31 -18.57
CA THR A 110 -31.54 4.45 -18.75
C THR A 110 -32.16 4.16 -17.39
N THR A 111 -33.36 4.72 -17.18
CA THR A 111 -34.28 4.41 -16.08
C THR A 111 -35.39 3.53 -16.65
N SER A 112 -35.66 2.40 -16.00
CA SER A 112 -36.90 1.61 -16.11
C SER A 112 -36.97 0.69 -14.89
N ALA A 113 -38.09 0.35 -14.28
CA ALA A 113 -39.47 0.83 -14.24
C ALA A 113 -40.03 0.24 -12.94
#